data_AF-A0A2E4BFC6-F1
#
_entry.id   AF-A0A2E4BFC6-F1
#
_cell.length_a   1.000
_cell.length_b   1.000
_cell.length_c   1.000
_cell.angle_alpha   90.00
_cell.angle_beta   90.00
_cell.angle_gamma   90.00
#
_symmetry.space_group_name_H-M   'P 1'
#
loop_
_entity.id
_entity.type
_entity.pdbx_description
1 polymer ?
#
loop_
_entity_poly.entity_id
_entity_poly.type
_entity_poly.pdbx_seq_one_letter_code
_entity_poly.pdbx_strand_id
1 'polypeptide(L)'
;MHKFYATTVIQVLILTTIGNLSAAGLVTCVKFLSEDLDPFVVAFFRCLVGLIIIFPFVLHNNFKNLKTQNIKTHILRGIVNCISMFTWFTAVSLIPLEKATAIGFTTPLFATLFAVVFLKEIIKI
;
A
#
# COMPACT_ATOMS: atom_id res chain seq x y z
N MET A 1 -19.89 -0.60 27.92
CA MET A 1 -18.71 -0.30 27.07
C MET A 1 -17.96 -1.54 26.56
N HIS A 2 -17.81 -2.62 27.34
CA HIS A 2 -17.01 -3.80 26.96
C HIS A 2 -17.49 -4.55 25.70
N LYS A 3 -18.82 -4.58 25.44
CA LYS A 3 -19.42 -5.29 24.29
C LYS A 3 -19.21 -4.56 22.95
N PHE A 4 -19.15 -3.23 22.96
CA PHE A 4 -18.89 -2.41 21.78
C PHE A 4 -17.43 -2.54 21.33
N TYR A 5 -16.50 -2.55 22.28
CA TYR A 5 -15.07 -2.76 22.00
C TYR A 5 -14.81 -4.14 21.39
N ALA A 6 -15.43 -5.19 21.92
CA ALA A 6 -15.30 -6.54 21.38
C ALA A 6 -15.78 -6.65 19.92
N THR A 7 -16.93 -6.04 19.58
CA THR A 7 -17.44 -6.04 18.19
C THR A 7 -16.53 -5.26 17.25
N THR A 8 -16.03 -4.08 17.66
CA THR A 8 -15.09 -3.29 16.84
C THR A 8 -13.78 -4.03 16.63
N VAL A 9 -13.24 -4.70 17.65
CA VAL A 9 -12.01 -5.50 17.56
C VAL A 9 -12.19 -6.67 16.57
N ILE A 10 -13.30 -7.39 16.66
CA ILE A 10 -13.60 -8.49 15.73
C ILE A 10 -13.70 -7.99 14.28
N GLN A 11 -14.36 -6.86 14.05
CA GLN A 11 -14.45 -6.25 12.71
C GLN A 11 -13.06 -5.88 12.16
N VAL A 12 -12.19 -5.27 12.98
CA VAL A 12 -10.82 -4.92 12.57
C VAL A 12 -10.00 -6.18 12.26
N LEU A 13 -10.11 -7.23 13.07
CA LEU A 13 -9.41 -8.51 12.83
C LEU A 13 -9.84 -9.15 11.50
N ILE A 14 -11.14 -9.16 11.21
CA ILE A 14 -11.67 -9.70 9.94
C ILE A 14 -11.18 -8.86 8.76
N LEU A 15 -11.29 -7.54 8.84
CA LEU A 15 -10.84 -6.62 7.77
C LEU A 15 -9.34 -6.73 7.49
N THR A 16 -8.50 -6.80 8.52
CA THR A 16 -7.04 -6.92 8.37
C THR A 16 -6.64 -8.28 7.80
N THR A 17 -7.29 -9.35 8.22
CA THR A 17 -7.03 -10.70 7.69
C THR A 17 -7.39 -10.81 6.21
N ILE A 18 -8.58 -10.31 5.82
CA ILE A 18 -9.01 -10.28 4.42
C ILE A 18 -8.07 -9.40 3.58
N GLY A 19 -7.67 -8.24 4.12
CA GLY A 19 -6.69 -7.35 3.50
C GLY A 19 -5.37 -8.07 3.22
N ASN A 20 -4.79 -8.74 4.21
CA ASN A 20 -3.52 -9.46 4.06
C ASN A 20 -3.63 -10.63 3.07
N LEU A 21 -4.75 -11.34 3.04
CA LEU A 21 -4.97 -12.43 2.09
C LEU A 21 -5.00 -11.92 0.65
N SER A 22 -5.73 -10.83 0.39
CA SER A 22 -5.77 -10.20 -0.94
C SER A 22 -4.40 -9.67 -1.37
N ALA A 23 -3.62 -9.09 -0.43
CA ALA A 23 -2.28 -8.61 -0.69
C ALA A 23 -1.32 -9.75 -1.03
N ALA A 24 -1.41 -10.89 -0.32
CA ALA A 24 -0.62 -12.07 -0.60
C ALA A 24 -0.92 -12.63 -2.00
N GLY A 25 -2.21 -12.75 -2.36
CA GLY A 25 -2.62 -13.17 -3.70
C GLY A 25 -2.06 -12.25 -4.80
N LEU A 26 -2.10 -10.94 -4.59
CA LEU A 26 -1.52 -9.96 -5.50
C LEU A 26 -0.01 -10.16 -5.68
N VAL A 27 0.75 -10.32 -4.59
CA VAL A 27 2.21 -10.50 -4.64
C VAL A 27 2.58 -11.77 -5.40
N THR A 28 1.83 -12.86 -5.19
CA THR A 28 2.03 -14.12 -5.93
C THR A 28 1.77 -13.92 -7.42
N CYS A 29 0.62 -13.34 -7.80
CA CYS A 29 0.30 -13.06 -9.20
C CYS A 29 1.36 -12.16 -9.86
N VAL A 30 1.81 -11.13 -9.16
CA VAL A 30 2.88 -10.23 -9.63
C VAL A 30 4.18 -11.01 -9.84
N LYS A 31 4.57 -11.89 -8.92
CA LYS A 31 5.81 -12.68 -9.05
C LYS A 31 5.78 -13.58 -10.28
N PHE A 32 4.67 -14.29 -10.50
CA PHE A 32 4.49 -15.11 -11.71
C PHE A 32 4.49 -14.27 -12.99
N LEU A 33 3.75 -13.15 -13.02
CA LEU A 33 3.72 -12.28 -14.20
C LEU A 33 5.06 -11.59 -14.49
N SER A 34 5.87 -11.35 -13.46
CA SER A 34 7.18 -10.68 -13.59
C SER A 34 8.27 -11.61 -14.14
N GLU A 35 8.00 -12.91 -14.33
CA GLU A 35 8.91 -13.81 -15.05
C GLU A 35 8.82 -13.61 -16.57
N ASP A 36 7.63 -13.33 -17.09
CA ASP A 36 7.37 -13.17 -18.53
C ASP A 36 7.27 -11.70 -18.97
N LEU A 37 6.87 -10.80 -18.07
CA LEU A 37 6.62 -9.38 -18.37
C LEU A 37 7.50 -8.46 -17.54
N ASP A 38 7.91 -7.36 -18.16
CA ASP A 38 8.64 -6.30 -17.47
C ASP A 38 7.80 -5.75 -16.28
N PRO A 39 8.37 -5.66 -15.06
CA PRO A 39 7.68 -5.13 -13.88
C PRO A 39 7.01 -3.77 -14.10
N PHE A 40 7.51 -2.94 -15.02
CA PHE A 40 6.89 -1.65 -15.38
C PHE A 40 5.51 -1.83 -16.02
N VAL A 41 5.33 -2.85 -16.86
CA VAL A 41 4.05 -3.15 -17.52
C VAL A 41 3.03 -3.64 -16.50
N VAL A 42 3.45 -4.52 -15.59
CA VAL A 42 2.59 -5.03 -14.51
C VAL A 42 2.12 -3.88 -13.60
N ALA A 43 3.04 -2.97 -13.23
CA ALA A 43 2.74 -1.76 -12.46
C ALA A 43 1.74 -0.83 -13.16
N PHE A 44 1.89 -0.64 -14.48
CA PHE A 44 0.97 0.18 -15.28
C PHE A 44 -0.45 -0.40 -15.30
N PHE A 45 -0.59 -1.70 -15.61
CA PHE A 45 -1.89 -2.37 -15.63
C PHE A 45 -2.56 -2.37 -14.26
N ARG A 46 -1.79 -2.53 -13.18
CA ARG A 46 -2.30 -2.40 -11.81
C ARG A 46 -2.93 -1.03 -11.56
N CYS A 47 -2.23 0.05 -11.92
CA CYS A 47 -2.74 1.42 -11.78
C CYS A 47 -3.98 1.65 -12.66
N LEU A 48 -3.98 1.12 -13.88
CA LEU A 48 -5.09 1.26 -14.83
C LEU A 48 -6.35 0.54 -14.33
N VAL A 49 -6.23 -0.72 -13.90
CA VAL A 49 -7.36 -1.49 -13.34
C VAL A 49 -7.87 -0.83 -12.06
N GLY A 50 -6.97 -0.38 -11.18
CA GLY A 50 -7.35 0.38 -9.99
C GLY A 50 -8.12 1.65 -10.32
N LEU A 51 -7.70 2.38 -11.36
CA LEU A 51 -8.39 3.56 -11.84
C LEU A 51 -9.79 3.21 -12.35
N ILE A 52 -9.93 2.17 -13.18
CA ILE A 52 -11.23 1.73 -13.74
C ILE A 52 -12.21 1.36 -12.61
N ILE A 53 -11.75 0.65 -11.58
CA ILE A 53 -12.59 0.23 -10.45
C ILE A 53 -13.04 1.44 -9.61
N ILE A 54 -12.14 2.41 -9.40
CA ILE A 54 -12.42 3.62 -8.62
C ILE A 54 -13.27 4.63 -9.39
N PHE A 55 -13.15 4.67 -10.72
CA PHE A 55 -13.82 5.61 -11.61
C PHE A 55 -15.34 5.71 -11.43
N PRO A 56 -16.14 4.61 -11.41
CA PRO A 56 -17.59 4.69 -11.19
C PRO A 56 -17.94 5.25 -9.80
N PHE A 57 -17.11 4.97 -8.79
CA PHE A 57 -17.32 5.48 -7.44
C PHE A 57 -17.06 6.98 -7.35
N VAL A 58 -16.08 7.48 -8.10
CA VAL A 58 -15.78 8.91 -8.23
C VAL A 58 -16.90 9.66 -8.95
N LEU A 59 -17.43 9.09 -10.04
CA LEU A 59 -18.56 9.65 -10.79
C LEU A 59 -19.82 9.75 -9.93
N HIS A 60 -20.11 8.71 -9.14
CA HIS A 60 -21.27 8.69 -8.24
C HIS A 60 -21.20 9.81 -7.18
N ASN A 61 -19.99 10.22 -6.78
CA ASN A 61 -19.75 11.23 -5.74
C ASN A 61 -19.60 12.68 -6.28
N ASN A 62 -19.96 12.92 -7.55
CA ASN A 62 -20.00 14.26 -8.17
C ASN A 62 -18.68 15.07 -8.08
N PHE A 63 -17.51 14.40 -8.02
CA PHE A 63 -16.21 15.05 -7.84
C PHE A 63 -16.09 15.99 -6.61
N LYS A 64 -17.13 16.07 -5.75
CA LYS A 64 -17.14 16.93 -4.56
C LYS A 64 -16.06 16.50 -3.56
N ASN A 65 -15.81 15.19 -3.46
CA ASN A 65 -14.74 14.61 -2.65
C ASN A 65 -13.35 14.68 -3.30
N LEU A 66 -13.23 15.11 -4.57
CA LEU A 66 -11.93 15.40 -5.19
C LEU A 66 -11.43 16.82 -4.90
N LYS A 67 -12.26 17.69 -4.31
CA LYS A 67 -11.82 18.99 -3.80
C LYS A 67 -10.97 18.78 -2.54
N THR A 68 -9.74 18.32 -2.70
CA THR A 68 -8.77 18.32 -1.61
C THR A 68 -8.17 19.71 -1.46
N GLN A 69 -8.24 20.27 -0.24
CA GLN A 69 -7.62 21.54 0.12
C GLN A 69 -6.07 21.50 0.08
N ASN A 70 -5.46 20.32 0.08
CA ASN A 70 -4.01 20.11 0.14
C ASN A 70 -3.47 19.31 -1.07
N ILE A 71 -3.59 19.89 -2.27
CA ILE A 71 -3.11 19.28 -3.53
C ILE A 71 -1.62 18.92 -3.45
N LYS A 72 -0.79 19.76 -2.80
CA LYS A 72 0.65 19.54 -2.63
C LYS A 72 0.96 18.21 -1.93
N THR A 73 0.25 17.91 -0.83
CA THR A 73 0.46 16.68 -0.05
C THR A 73 -0.03 15.44 -0.81
N HIS A 74 -1.11 15.56 -1.59
CA HIS A 74 -1.56 14.47 -2.46
C HIS A 74 -0.58 14.15 -3.58
N ILE A 75 -0.01 15.17 -4.23
CA ILE A 75 0.99 14.99 -5.28
C ILE A 75 2.24 14.33 -4.68
N LEU A 76 2.75 14.83 -3.55
CA LEU A 76 3.91 14.24 -2.89
C LEU A 76 3.66 12.78 -2.52
N ARG A 77 2.50 12.47 -1.94
CA ARG A 77 2.10 11.10 -1.61
C ARG A 77 2.02 10.21 -2.86
N GLY A 78 1.48 10.72 -3.96
CA GLY A 78 1.41 10.01 -5.23
C GLY A 78 2.80 9.70 -5.80
N ILE A 79 3.69 10.70 -5.85
CA ILE A 79 5.06 10.54 -6.35
C ILE A 79 5.84 9.53 -5.49
N VAL A 80 5.80 9.70 -4.17
CA VAL A 80 6.47 8.77 -3.24
C VAL A 80 5.92 7.36 -3.43
N ASN A 81 4.60 7.19 -3.55
CA ASN A 81 4.01 5.88 -3.79
C ASN A 81 4.43 5.28 -5.14
N CYS A 82 4.50 6.08 -6.21
CA CYS A 82 4.97 5.60 -7.52
C CYS A 82 6.42 5.14 -7.45
N ILE A 83 7.32 5.94 -6.87
CA ILE A 83 8.74 5.58 -6.69
C ILE A 83 8.85 4.30 -5.86
N SER A 84 8.19 4.25 -4.71
CA SER A 84 8.17 3.06 -3.85
C SER A 84 7.67 1.82 -4.59
N MET A 85 6.61 1.97 -5.40
CA MET A 85 6.07 0.85 -6.16
C MET A 85 7.06 0.37 -7.21
N PHE A 86 7.66 1.26 -8.00
CA PHE A 86 8.67 0.86 -8.99
C PHE A 86 9.86 0.16 -8.33
N THR A 87 10.44 0.76 -7.29
CA THR A 87 11.56 0.15 -6.56
C THR A 87 11.19 -1.21 -5.96
N TRP A 88 9.98 -1.36 -5.41
CA TRP A 88 9.52 -2.62 -4.84
C TRP A 88 9.36 -3.71 -5.90
N PHE A 89 8.72 -3.39 -7.02
CA PHE A 89 8.53 -4.32 -8.13
C PHE A 89 9.87 -4.75 -8.73
N THR A 90 10.81 -3.82 -8.92
CA THR A 90 12.19 -4.13 -9.33
C THR A 90 12.88 -5.03 -8.31
N ALA A 91 12.79 -4.74 -7.00
CA ALA A 91 13.41 -5.56 -5.96
C ALA A 91 12.85 -6.99 -5.92
N VAL A 92 11.53 -7.15 -6.08
CA VAL A 92 10.87 -8.47 -6.13
C VAL A 92 11.26 -9.26 -7.39
N SER A 93 11.59 -8.58 -8.49
CA SER A 93 12.08 -9.22 -9.71
C SER A 93 13.54 -9.68 -9.57
N LEU A 94 14.42 -8.84 -9.00
CA LEU A 94 15.86 -9.14 -8.88
C LEU A 94 16.21 -10.14 -7.77
N ILE A 95 15.41 -10.21 -6.70
CA ILE A 95 15.76 -10.93 -5.48
C ILE A 95 14.72 -12.05 -5.22
N PRO A 96 15.12 -13.22 -4.69
CA PRO A 96 14.18 -14.24 -4.24
C PRO A 96 13.22 -13.69 -3.18
N LEU A 97 11.97 -14.14 -3.24
CA LEU A 97 10.85 -13.59 -2.45
C LEU A 97 11.12 -13.66 -0.93
N GLU A 98 11.78 -14.72 -0.48
CA GLU A 98 12.20 -14.92 0.92
C GLU A 98 13.16 -13.84 1.46
N LYS A 99 14.06 -13.32 0.62
CA LYS A 99 14.99 -12.25 1.02
C LYS A 99 14.27 -10.90 0.99
N ALA A 100 13.36 -10.70 0.04
CA ALA A 100 12.52 -9.51 -0.02
C ALA A 100 11.60 -9.39 1.22
N THR A 101 10.99 -10.51 1.66
CA THR A 101 10.18 -10.52 2.88
C THR A 101 11.03 -10.32 4.15
N ALA A 102 12.24 -10.89 4.19
CA ALA A 102 13.18 -10.65 5.30
C ALA A 102 13.54 -9.16 5.46
N ILE A 103 13.79 -8.46 4.34
CA ILE A 103 13.97 -7.00 4.34
C ILE A 103 12.67 -6.31 4.79
N GLY A 104 11.51 -6.81 4.36
CA GLY A 104 10.20 -6.32 4.80
C GLY A 104 10.03 -6.30 6.33
N PHE A 105 10.62 -7.24 7.08
CA PHE A 105 10.59 -7.21 8.55
C PHE A 105 11.32 -6.02 9.19
N THR A 106 12.20 -5.36 8.42
CA THR A 106 12.89 -4.13 8.87
C THR A 106 12.05 -2.87 8.64
N THR A 107 10.95 -2.95 7.89
CA THR A 107 10.02 -1.83 7.65
C THR A 107 9.61 -1.09 8.93
N PRO A 108 9.19 -1.75 10.04
CA PRO A 108 8.85 -1.03 11.27
C PRO A 108 10.02 -0.21 11.84
N LEU A 109 11.28 -0.65 11.72
CA LEU A 109 12.43 0.14 12.16
C LEU A 109 12.55 1.44 11.35
N PHE A 110 12.45 1.34 10.03
CA PHE A 110 12.47 2.51 9.16
C PHE A 110 11.26 3.42 9.38
N ALA A 111 10.07 2.84 9.59
CA ALA A 111 8.85 3.60 9.90
C ALA A 111 9.01 4.40 11.19
N THR A 112 9.55 3.79 12.25
CA THR A 112 9.85 4.45 13.52
C THR A 112 10.89 5.55 13.35
N LEU A 113 11.97 5.30 12.59
CA LEU A 113 12.99 6.31 12.29
C LEU A 113 12.37 7.53 11.56
N PHE A 114 11.58 7.29 10.53
CA PHE A 114 10.91 8.35 9.78
C PHE A 114 9.84 9.07 10.61
N ALA A 115 9.15 8.39 11.54
CA ALA A 115 8.23 9.03 12.47
C ALA A 115 8.94 10.05 13.37
N VAL A 116 10.14 9.73 13.88
CA VAL A 116 10.94 10.70 14.64
C VAL A 116 11.38 11.88 13.77
N VAL A 117 11.81 11.63 12.54
CA VAL A 117 12.33 12.70 11.66
C VAL A 117 11.21 13.63 11.16
N PHE A 118 10.12 13.07 10.65
CA PHE A 118 9.03 13.84 10.03
C PHE A 118 7.98 14.32 11.03
N LEU A 119 7.65 13.49 12.03
CA LEU A 119 6.60 13.76 13.01
C LEU A 119 7.15 14.30 14.34
N LYS A 120 8.47 14.25 14.56
CA LYS A 120 9.14 14.64 15.82
C LYS A 120 8.55 13.95 17.05
N GLU A 121 8.03 12.74 16.88
CA GLU A 121 7.55 11.94 18.00
C GLU A 121 8.71 11.46 18.88
N ILE A 122 8.53 11.56 20.20
CA ILE A 122 9.52 11.13 21.18
C ILE A 122 9.23 9.66 21.48
N ILE A 123 10.10 8.77 21.01
CA ILE A 123 10.01 7.34 21.34
C ILE A 123 10.39 7.19 22.81
N LYS A 124 9.40 6.97 23.68
CA LYS A 124 9.63 6.44 25.02
C LYS A 124 9.84 4.94 24.89
N ILE A 125 11.08 4.51 25.16
CA ILE A 125 11.49 3.11 25.32
C ILE A 125 10.92 2.56 26.61
#